data_AF-A0A158KSA4-F1
#
_entry.id   AF-A0A158KSA4-F1
#
_cell.length_a   1.000
_cell.length_b   1.000
_cell.length_c   1.000
_cell.angle_alpha   90.00
_cell.angle_beta   90.00
_cell.angle_gamma   90.00
#
_symmetry.space_group_name_H-M   'P 1'
#
loop_
_entity.id
_entity.type
_entity.pdbx_description
1 polymer ?
#
loop_
_entity_poly.entity_id
_entity_poly.type
_entity_poly.pdbx_seq_one_letter_code
_entity_poly.pdbx_strand_id
1 'polypeptide(L)' 'MLTNRFIGPAALTAGDREIISQGLTALLRERSIAYEIAVQIAISRGLDRPDVRDFGLPDILRLSRTI' A
#
# COMPACT_ATOMS: atom_id res chain seq x y z
N MET A 1 29.67 1.64 6.07
CA MET A 1 28.51 0.73 6.17
C MET A 1 27.36 1.51 6.81
N LEU A 2 26.37 1.94 6.04
CA LEU A 2 25.14 2.49 6.62
C LEU A 2 24.33 1.29 7.11
N THR A 3 24.28 1.10 8.43
CA THR A 3 23.38 0.13 9.06
C THR A 3 21.95 0.49 8.67
N ASN A 4 21.38 -0.31 7.77
CA ASN A 4 19.97 -0.30 7.39
C ASN A 4 19.13 -0.80 8.59
N ARG A 5 19.12 -0.03 9.68
CA ARG A 5 18.10 -0.16 10.70
C ARG A 5 16.89 0.55 10.12
N PHE A 6 15.90 -0.23 9.70
CA PHE A 6 14.55 0.28 9.56
C PHE A 6 14.19 0.91 10.91
N ILE A 7 14.20 2.25 10.96
CA ILE A 7 13.87 3.00 12.16
C ILE A 7 12.42 2.67 12.43
N GLY A 8 12.16 1.93 13.52
CA GLY A 8 10.79 1.60 13.90
C GLY A 8 9.96 2.88 14.03
N PRO A 9 8.64 2.84 13.82
CA PRO A 9 7.81 4.04 13.70
C PRO A 9 8.03 5.02 14.86
N ALA A 10 8.26 4.53 16.07
CA ALA A 10 8.54 5.35 17.26
C ALA A 10 9.75 6.30 17.16
N ALA A 11 10.70 6.04 16.26
CA ALA A 11 11.90 6.87 16.09
C ALA A 11 11.87 7.74 14.83
N LEU A 12 10.74 7.76 14.10
CA LEU A 12 10.53 8.67 12.97
C LEU A 12 10.17 10.08 13.46
N THR A 13 10.81 11.09 12.87
CA THR A 13 10.40 12.48 13.07
C THR A 13 9.06 12.76 12.37
N ALA A 14 8.43 13.90 12.66
CA ALA A 14 7.22 14.32 11.95
C ALA A 14 7.46 14.46 10.43
N GLY A 15 8.64 14.95 10.02
CA GLY A 15 9.00 15.05 8.61
C GLY A 15 9.16 13.69 7.93
N ASP A 16 9.77 12.72 8.60
CA ASP A 16 9.90 11.36 8.07
C ASP A 16 8.52 10.72 7.87
N ARG A 17 7.61 10.90 8.84
CA ARG A 17 6.24 10.39 8.78
C ARG A 17 5.46 11.00 7.62
N GLU A 18 5.59 12.30 7.41
CA GLU A 18 4.96 13.01 6.30
C GLU A 18 5.41 12.43 4.94
N ILE A 19 6.71 12.27 4.73
CA ILE A 19 7.27 11.70 3.50
C ILE A 19 6.78 10.26 3.27
N ILE A 20 6.79 9.44 4.32
CA ILE A 20 6.32 8.05 4.23
C ILE A 20 4.81 8.01 3.94
N SER A 21 4.02 8.87 4.59
CA SER A 21 2.57 8.98 4.36
C SER A 21 2.24 9.34 2.92
N GLN A 22 2.98 10.28 2.33
CA GLN A 22 2.85 10.64 0.91
C GLN A 22 3.15 9.44 -0.01
N GLY A 23 4.24 8.71 0.28
CA GLY A 23 4.59 7.50 -0.46
C GLY A 23 3.52 6.40 -0.36
N LEU A 24 3.00 6.15 0.85
CA LEU A 24 1.93 5.16 1.07
C LEU A 24 0.64 5.58 0.37
N THR A 25 0.31 6.87 0.35
CA THR A 25 -0.86 7.40 -0.36
C THR A 25 -0.76 7.18 -1.87
N ALA A 26 0.40 7.51 -2.45
CA ALA A 26 0.65 7.26 -3.88
C ALA A 26 0.58 5.77 -4.21
N LEU A 27 1.20 4.92 -3.38
CA LEU A 27 1.19 3.47 -3.59
C LEU A 27 -0.22 2.88 -3.46
N LEU A 28 -1.01 3.34 -2.47
CA LEU A 28 -2.40 2.91 -2.29
C LEU A 28 -3.22 3.21 -3.55
N ARG A 29 -3.08 4.41 -4.11
CA ARG A 29 -3.76 4.80 -5.34
C ARG A 29 -3.44 3.87 -6.50
N GLU A 30 -2.16 3.71 -6.83
CA GLU A 30 -1.74 2.90 -7.98
C GLU A 30 -2.16 1.43 -7.84
N ARG A 31 -2.06 0.86 -6.63
CA ARG A 31 -2.48 -0.53 -6.39
C ARG A 31 -4.00 -0.70 -6.38
N SER A 32 -4.75 0.32 -5.96
CA SER A 32 -6.22 0.30 -6.03
C SER A 32 -6.69 0.30 -7.48
N ILE A 33 -6.07 1.12 -8.33
CA ILE A 33 -6.32 1.13 -9.78
C ILE A 33 -6.02 -0.24 -10.39
N ALA A 34 -4.88 -0.85 -10.04
CA ALA A 34 -4.53 -2.19 -10.54
C ALA A 34 -5.57 -3.25 -10.13
N TYR A 35 -6.07 -3.19 -8.89
CA TYR A 35 -7.14 -4.07 -8.41
C TYR A 35 -8.44 -3.86 -9.20
N GLU A 36 -8.85 -2.61 -9.42
CA GLU A 36 -10.05 -2.29 -10.20
C GLU A 36 -9.98 -2.83 -11.62
N ILE A 37 -8.85 -2.67 -12.30
CA ILE A 37 -8.61 -3.23 -13.65
C ILE A 37 -8.74 -4.75 -13.61
N ALA A 38 -8.14 -5.42 -12.63
CA ALA A 38 -8.22 -6.88 -12.50
C ALA A 38 -9.65 -7.36 -12.23
N VAL A 39 -10.41 -6.64 -11.40
CA VAL A 39 -11.83 -6.90 -11.15
C VAL A 39 -12.65 -6.75 -12.44
N GLN A 40 -12.43 -5.69 -13.21
CA GLN A 40 -13.13 -5.48 -14.49
C GLN A 40 -12.86 -6.63 -15.47
N ILE A 41 -11.61 -7.08 -15.57
CA ILE A 41 -11.24 -8.23 -16.40
C ILE A 41 -11.94 -9.50 -15.91
N ALA A 42 -11.90 -9.79 -14.60
CA ALA A 42 -12.55 -10.97 -14.01
C ALA A 42 -14.06 -10.99 -14.30
N ILE A 43 -14.74 -9.86 -14.10
CA ILE A 43 -16.17 -9.69 -14.39
C ILE A 43 -16.45 -9.94 -15.87
N SER A 44 -15.67 -9.35 -16.78
CA SER A 44 -15.87 -9.54 -18.22
C SER A 44 -15.69 -10.98 -18.70
N ARG A 45 -14.96 -11.80 -17.92
CA ARG A 45 -14.68 -13.21 -18.22
C ARG A 45 -15.56 -14.18 -17.43
N GLY A 46 -16.45 -13.70 -16.57
CA GLY A 46 -17.27 -14.54 -15.68
C GLY A 46 -16.43 -15.30 -14.64
N LEU A 47 -15.29 -14.76 -14.24
CA LEU A 47 -14.40 -15.32 -13.22
C LEU A 47 -14.67 -14.70 -11.85
N ASP A 48 -14.23 -15.39 -10.80
CA ASP A 48 -14.23 -14.85 -9.45
C ASP A 48 -13.37 -13.58 -9.35
N ARG A 49 -13.79 -12.67 -8.46
CA ARG A 49 -13.04 -11.43 -8.22
C ARG A 49 -11.71 -11.76 -7.53
N PRO A 50 -10.60 -11.09 -7.91
CA PRO A 50 -9.34 -11.24 -7.21
C PRO A 50 -9.44 -10.73 -5.77
N ASP A 51 -8.54 -11.19 -4.89
CA ASP A 51 -8.52 -10.74 -3.51
C ASP A 51 -7.74 -9.41 -3.40
N VAL A 52 -8.23 -8.48 -2.59
CA VAL A 52 -7.53 -7.21 -2.30
C VAL A 52 -6.15 -7.41 -1.66
N ARG A 53 -5.93 -8.57 -1.03
CA ARG A 53 -4.65 -8.99 -0.46
C ARG A 53 -3.59 -9.27 -1.54
N ASP A 54 -4.00 -9.73 -2.71
CA ASP A 54 -3.08 -9.96 -3.84
C ASP A 54 -2.49 -8.64 -4.36
N PHE A 55 -3.16 -7.52 -4.06
CA PHE A 55 -2.72 -6.15 -4.36
C PHE A 55 -2.11 -5.47 -3.13
N GLY A 56 -2.04 -6.15 -1.97
CA GLY A 56 -1.44 -5.61 -0.74
C GLY A 56 -2.13 -4.37 -0.17
N LEU A 57 -3.38 -4.09 -0.55
CA LEU A 57 -4.11 -2.91 -0.06
C LEU A 57 -4.27 -2.89 1.47
N PRO A 58 -4.60 -4.02 2.14
CA PRO A 58 -4.74 -4.03 3.60
C PRO A 58 -3.43 -3.68 4.34
N ASP A 59 -2.28 -4.12 3.80
CA ASP A 59 -0.97 -3.83 4.39
C ASP A 59 -0.60 -2.37 4.24
N ILE A 60 -0.85 -1.76 3.07
CA ILE A 60 -0.63 -0.33 2.87
C ILE A 60 -1.47 0.47 3.86
N LEU A 61 -2.78 0.16 3.96
CA LEU A 61 -3.67 0.84 4.91
C LEU A 61 -3.24 0.64 6.37
N ARG A 62 -2.73 -0.54 6.72
CA ARG A 62 -2.19 -0.82 8.07
C ARG A 62 -0.94 0.01 8.35
N LEU A 63 -0.04 0.11 7.39
CA LEU A 63 1.15 0.95 7.51
C LEU A 63 0.77 2.43 7.62
N SER A 64 -0.18 2.92 6.81
CA SER A 64 -0.66 4.31 6.86
C SER A 64 -1.26 4.70 8.20
N ARG A 65 -1.82 3.75 8.97
CA ARG A 65 -2.32 4.01 10.34
C ARG A 65 -1.22 4.03 11.40
N THR A 66 -0.06 3.48 11.10
CA THR A 66 1.07 3.33 12.03
C THR A 66 2.08 4.47 11.89
N ILE A 67 2.15 5.04 10.70
CA ILE A 67 2.95 6.22 10.34
C ILE A 67 2.22 7.48 10.78
#